data_AF-D8GQA7-F1
#
_entry.id   AF-D8GQA7-F1
#
_cell.length_a   1.000
_cell.length_b   1.000
_cell.length_c   1.000
_cell.angle_alpha   90.00
_cell.angle_beta   90.00
_cell.angle_gamma   90.00
#
_symmetry.space_group_name_H-M   'P 1'
#
loop_
_entity.id
_entity.type
_entity.pdbx_description
1 polymer ?
#
loop_
_entity_poly.entity_id
_entity_poly.type
_entity_poly.pdbx_seq_one_letter_code
_entity_poly.pdbx_strand_id
1 'polypeptide(L)'
;MMEVDLKKAMENLRDVTCELIDKLQKDDYDALEGIIDKRQKLLNDLEKMHCTIEQYGSPVKQFEIIAFQNKLSKMMFEKKKDLREKIDDISKRKASTKGYYKHIGTNIFSKKI
;
A
#
# COMPACT_ATOMS: atom_id res chain seq x y z
N MET A 1 -4.49 16.58 30.63
CA MET A 1 -5.60 16.24 29.72
C MET A 1 -5.06 16.07 28.30
N MET A 2 -4.48 17.13 27.68
CA MET A 2 -3.86 17.09 26.35
C MET A 2 -2.79 15.99 26.13
N GLU A 3 -1.95 15.69 27.14
CA GLU A 3 -0.90 14.65 27.03
C GLU A 3 -1.46 13.22 26.92
N VAL A 4 -2.57 12.94 27.62
CA VAL A 4 -3.27 11.64 27.55
C VAL A 4 -3.91 11.45 26.18
N ASP A 5 -4.48 12.52 25.62
CA ASP A 5 -5.12 12.51 24.31
C ASP A 5 -4.09 12.33 23.18
N LEU A 6 -2.94 12.99 23.26
CA LEU A 6 -1.83 12.83 22.31
C LEU A 6 -1.28 11.41 22.32
N LYS A 7 -1.06 10.84 23.51
CA LYS A 7 -0.55 9.48 23.66
C LYS A 7 -1.51 8.46 23.04
N LYS A 8 -2.81 8.61 23.29
CA LYS A 8 -3.85 7.76 22.72
C LYS A 8 -3.95 7.91 21.20
N ALA A 9 -3.85 9.13 20.67
CA ALA A 9 -3.85 9.37 19.24
C ALA A 9 -2.65 8.73 18.53
N MET A 10 -1.46 8.79 19.16
CA MET A 10 -0.24 8.12 18.67
C MET A 10 -0.35 6.61 18.73
N GLU A 11 -0.92 6.06 19.80
CA GLU A 11 -1.19 4.63 19.92
C GLU A 11 -2.13 4.15 18.80
N ASN A 12 -3.23 4.86 18.57
CA ASN A 12 -4.15 4.54 17.48
C ASN A 12 -3.47 4.63 16.11
N LEU A 13 -2.58 5.61 15.92
CA LEU A 13 -1.82 5.74 14.68
C LEU A 13 -0.88 4.54 14.46
N ARG A 14 -0.21 4.06 15.51
CA ARG A 14 0.57 2.82 15.48
C ARG A 14 -0.32 1.65 15.08
N ASP A 15 -1.46 1.47 15.74
CA ASP A 15 -2.32 0.31 15.54
C ASP A 15 -2.88 0.22 14.13
N VAL A 16 -3.40 1.34 13.60
CA VAL A 16 -3.88 1.41 12.21
C VAL A 16 -2.73 1.22 11.22
N THR A 17 -1.52 1.72 11.52
CA THR A 17 -0.35 1.48 10.66
C THR A 17 0.05 0.00 10.66
N CYS A 18 0.00 -0.67 11.80
CA CYS A 18 0.25 -2.11 11.92
C CYS A 18 -0.82 -2.95 11.21
N GLU A 19 -2.10 -2.57 11.33
CA GLU A 19 -3.20 -3.20 10.61
C GLU A 19 -2.99 -3.09 9.09
N LEU A 20 -2.63 -1.91 8.60
CA LEU A 20 -2.33 -1.69 7.18
C LEU A 20 -1.16 -2.56 6.71
N ILE A 21 -0.13 -2.69 7.55
CA ILE A 21 1.00 -3.57 7.26
C ILE A 21 0.55 -5.04 7.17
N ASP A 22 -0.23 -5.52 8.13
CA ASP A 22 -0.75 -6.90 8.12
C ASP A 22 -1.57 -7.20 6.87
N LYS A 23 -2.45 -6.27 6.46
CA LYS A 23 -3.26 -6.41 5.24
C LYS A 23 -2.41 -6.46 3.97
N LEU A 24 -1.40 -5.58 3.87
CA LEU A 24 -0.44 -5.61 2.75
C LEU A 24 0.36 -6.92 2.71
N GLN A 25 0.73 -7.49 3.86
CA GLN A 25 1.42 -8.78 3.91
C GLN A 25 0.54 -9.92 3.41
N LYS A 26 -0.76 -9.86 3.70
CA LYS A 26 -1.76 -10.87 3.29
C LYS A 26 -2.30 -10.68 1.88
N ASP A 27 -1.85 -9.66 1.14
CA ASP A 27 -2.39 -9.28 -0.16
C ASP A 27 -3.92 -9.02 -0.14
N ASP A 28 -4.44 -8.61 1.02
CA ASP A 28 -5.86 -8.27 1.23
C ASP A 28 -6.09 -6.79 0.84
N TYR A 29 -6.10 -6.54 -0.47
CA TYR A 29 -6.18 -5.20 -1.03
C TYR A 29 -7.55 -4.53 -0.83
N ASP A 30 -8.62 -5.32 -0.79
CA ASP A 30 -10.00 -4.83 -0.64
C ASP A 30 -10.21 -4.10 0.70
N ALA A 31 -9.50 -4.53 1.74
CA ALA A 31 -9.57 -3.91 3.06
C ALA A 31 -8.72 -2.63 3.20
N LEU A 32 -7.82 -2.33 2.25
CA LEU A 32 -6.81 -1.26 2.44
C LEU A 32 -7.41 0.14 2.42
N GLU A 33 -8.38 0.41 1.54
CA GLU A 33 -8.93 1.76 1.34
C GLU A 33 -9.48 2.34 2.65
N GLY A 34 -10.34 1.58 3.33
CA GLY A 34 -10.91 2.01 4.61
C GLY A 34 -9.88 2.17 5.72
N ILE A 35 -8.78 1.42 5.71
CA ILE A 35 -7.70 1.53 6.70
C ILE A 35 -6.84 2.77 6.41
N ILE A 36 -6.56 3.05 5.14
CA ILE A 36 -5.83 4.25 4.70
C ILE A 36 -6.60 5.50 5.11
N ASP A 37 -7.92 5.54 4.89
CA ASP A 37 -8.77 6.67 5.26
C ASP A 37 -8.78 6.91 6.78
N LYS A 38 -8.93 5.84 7.56
CA LYS A 38 -8.83 5.91 9.03
C LYS A 38 -7.48 6.48 9.47
N ARG A 39 -6.39 6.02 8.83
CA ARG A 39 -5.04 6.48 9.12
C ARG A 39 -4.87 7.97 8.81
N GLN A 40 -5.36 8.41 7.65
CA GLN A 40 -5.27 9.81 7.23
C GLN A 40 -6.08 10.71 8.17
N LYS A 41 -7.25 10.26 8.61
CA LYS A 41 -8.04 10.99 9.60
C LYS A 41 -7.28 11.19 10.91
N LEU A 42 -6.63 10.15 11.44
CA LEU A 42 -5.81 10.25 12.65
C LEU A 42 -4.65 11.25 12.48
N LEU A 43 -3.98 11.25 11.33
CA LEU A 43 -2.90 12.21 11.02
C LEU A 43 -3.43 13.65 10.99
N ASN A 44 -4.58 13.87 10.34
CA ASN A 44 -5.21 15.19 10.28
C ASN A 44 -5.65 15.68 11.67
N ASP A 45 -6.11 14.77 12.53
CA ASP A 45 -6.51 15.10 13.89
C ASP A 45 -5.29 15.44 14.76
N LEU A 46 -4.18 14.70 14.60
CA LEU A 46 -2.91 15.00 15.24
C LEU A 46 -2.36 16.37 14.81
N GLU A 47 -2.40 16.69 13.52
CA GLU A 47 -1.94 18.00 13.01
C GLU A 47 -2.67 19.18 13.69
N LYS A 48 -3.95 19.00 14.02
CA LYS A 48 -4.78 20.01 14.69
C LYS A 48 -4.54 20.12 16.20
N MET A 49 -3.80 19.20 16.83
CA MET A 49 -3.59 19.21 18.29
C MET A 49 -2.65 20.32 18.78
N HIS A 50 -1.99 21.07 17.88
CA HIS A 50 -1.11 22.20 18.21
C HIS A 50 -0.05 21.87 19.30
N CYS A 51 0.47 20.64 19.33
CA CYS A 51 1.50 20.24 20.30
C CYS A 51 2.90 20.70 19.87
N THR A 52 3.80 20.90 20.83
CA THR A 52 5.21 21.20 20.57
C THR A 52 5.97 19.96 20.12
N ILE A 53 7.12 20.17 19.47
CA ILE A 53 8.01 19.08 19.03
C ILE A 53 8.42 18.17 20.20
N GLU A 54 8.62 18.76 21.38
CA GLU A 54 9.00 18.04 22.61
C GLU A 54 7.88 17.12 23.10
N GLN A 55 6.63 17.60 23.04
CA GLN A 55 5.45 16.81 23.40
C GLN A 55 5.23 15.63 22.46
N TYR A 56 5.53 15.79 21.16
CA TYR A 56 5.52 14.69 20.19
C TYR A 56 6.68 13.69 20.39
N GLY A 57 7.84 14.18 20.83
CA GLY A 57 9.08 13.40 20.85
C GLY A 57 8.99 12.13 21.72
N SER A 58 8.32 12.20 22.88
CA SER A 58 8.18 11.05 23.77
C SER A 58 7.22 9.98 23.20
N PRO A 59 5.96 10.30 22.83
CA PRO A 59 5.05 9.34 22.22
C PRO A 59 5.56 8.75 20.90
N VAL A 60 6.18 9.56 20.03
CA VAL A 60 6.71 9.09 18.73
C VAL A 60 7.75 7.99 18.92
N LYS A 61 8.62 8.12 19.94
CA LYS A 61 9.59 7.10 20.30
C LYS A 61 8.90 5.91 20.98
N GLN A 62 8.03 6.17 21.94
CA GLN A 62 7.33 5.12 22.70
C GLN A 62 6.55 4.16 21.79
N PHE A 63 5.87 4.67 20.77
CA PHE A 63 5.04 3.89 19.86
C PHE A 63 5.75 3.55 18.54
N GLU A 64 7.05 3.85 18.45
CA GLU A 64 7.90 3.53 17.30
C GLU A 64 7.31 4.01 15.96
N ILE A 65 6.64 5.17 15.97
CA ILE A 65 5.84 5.67 14.83
C ILE A 65 6.68 5.76 13.55
N ILE A 66 7.91 6.26 13.67
CA ILE A 66 8.84 6.40 12.54
C ILE A 66 9.25 5.03 11.99
N ALA A 67 9.47 4.04 12.85
CA ALA A 67 9.86 2.70 12.42
C ALA A 67 8.72 2.03 11.62
N PHE A 68 7.49 2.10 12.13
CA PHE A 68 6.32 1.57 11.43
C PHE A 68 6.02 2.33 10.13
N GLN A 69 6.16 3.65 10.11
CA GLN A 69 6.02 4.45 8.89
C GLN A 69 7.04 4.04 7.82
N ASN A 70 8.30 3.83 8.20
CA ASN A 70 9.35 3.41 7.27
C ASN A 70 9.07 1.99 6.73
N LYS A 71 8.65 1.07 7.61
CA LYS A 71 8.25 -0.28 7.22
C LYS A 71 7.07 -0.26 6.23
N LEU A 72 6.03 0.52 6.53
CA LEU A 72 4.87 0.68 5.65
C LEU A 72 5.28 1.22 4.28
N SER A 73 6.07 2.30 4.26
CA SER A 73 6.55 2.94 3.02
C SER A 73 7.33 1.96 2.13
N LYS A 74 8.26 1.21 2.74
CA LYS A 74 9.05 0.20 2.03
C LYS A 74 8.15 -0.88 1.43
N MET A 75 7.21 -1.41 2.21
CA MET A 75 6.35 -2.49 1.74
C MET A 75 5.37 -2.04 0.66
N MET A 76 4.80 -0.83 0.76
CA MET A 76 3.98 -0.26 -0.31
C MET A 76 4.77 -0.12 -1.61
N PHE A 77 6.03 0.32 -1.53
CA PHE A 77 6.91 0.41 -2.69
C PHE A 77 7.18 -0.95 -3.32
N GLU A 78 7.54 -1.95 -2.51
CA GLU A 78 7.79 -3.32 -2.97
C GLU A 78 6.55 -3.94 -3.62
N LYS A 79 5.39 -3.88 -2.95
CA LYS A 79 4.12 -4.40 -3.50
C LYS A 79 3.70 -3.71 -4.80
N LYS A 80 3.88 -2.39 -4.89
CA LYS A 80 3.62 -1.63 -6.12
C LYS A 80 4.54 -2.08 -7.27
N LYS A 81 5.81 -2.32 -6.98
CA LYS A 81 6.78 -2.82 -7.96
C LYS A 81 6.37 -4.20 -8.46
N ASP A 82 6.05 -5.12 -7.55
CA ASP A 82 5.64 -6.49 -7.89
C ASP A 82 4.37 -6.51 -8.75
N LEU A 83 3.38 -5.68 -8.43
CA LEU A 83 2.15 -5.55 -9.22
C LEU A 83 2.44 -5.04 -10.63
N ARG A 84 3.34 -4.06 -10.77
CA ARG A 84 3.73 -3.54 -12.08
C ARG A 84 4.41 -4.61 -12.93
N GLU A 85 5.32 -5.38 -12.36
CA GLU A 85 5.98 -6.47 -13.06
C GLU A 85 4.98 -7.53 -13.55
N LYS A 86 3.99 -7.90 -12.72
CA LYS A 86 2.91 -8.80 -13.10
C LYS A 86 2.08 -8.26 -14.27
N ILE A 87 1.74 -6.96 -14.26
CA ILE A 87 1.00 -6.31 -15.36
C ILE A 87 1.81 -6.31 -16.65
N ASP A 88 3.11 -5.99 -16.56
CA ASP A 88 4.00 -5.99 -17.72
C ASP A 88 4.09 -7.39 -18.34
N ASP A 89 4.17 -8.44 -17.51
CA ASP A 89 4.22 -9.82 -17.98
C ASP A 89 2.90 -10.29 -18.60
N ILE A 90 1.75 -9.92 -18.04
CA ILE A 90 0.44 -10.16 -18.67
C ILE A 90 0.39 -9.48 -20.05
N SER A 91 0.89 -8.25 -20.14
CA SER A 91 0.90 -7.47 -21.38
C SER A 91 1.79 -8.11 -22.45
N LYS A 92 2.99 -8.59 -22.08
CA LYS A 92 3.89 -9.34 -22.97
C LYS A 92 3.23 -10.62 -23.47
N ARG A 93 2.63 -11.43 -22.57
CA ARG A 93 1.92 -12.67 -22.95
C ARG A 93 0.81 -12.40 -23.95
N LYS A 94 -0.02 -11.36 -23.71
CA LYS A 94 -1.09 -10.95 -24.63
C LYS A 94 -0.55 -10.56 -26.01
N ALA A 95 0.58 -9.85 -26.06
CA ALA A 95 1.23 -9.50 -27.33
C ALA A 95 1.73 -10.74 -28.08
N SER A 96 2.37 -11.68 -27.38
CA SER A 96 2.81 -12.96 -27.96
C SER A 96 1.63 -13.78 -28.49
N THR A 97 0.55 -13.96 -27.73
CA THR A 97 -0.65 -14.69 -28.17
C THR A 97 -1.28 -14.04 -29.41
N LYS A 98 -1.34 -12.71 -29.47
CA LYS A 98 -1.82 -11.97 -30.66
C LYS A 98 -0.91 -12.19 -31.88
N GLY A 99 0.40 -12.25 -31.67
CA GLY A 99 1.38 -12.61 -32.69
C GLY A 99 1.15 -14.01 -33.25
N TYR A 100 1.05 -15.03 -32.38
CA TYR A 100 0.77 -16.41 -32.80
C TYR A 100 -0.54 -16.54 -33.58
N TYR A 101 -1.63 -15.90 -33.12
CA TYR A 101 -2.92 -15.95 -33.83
C TYR A 101 -2.84 -15.35 -35.23
N LYS A 102 -2.05 -14.28 -35.42
CA LYS A 102 -1.83 -13.65 -36.73
C LYS A 102 -1.12 -14.59 -37.71
N HIS A 103 -0.19 -15.43 -37.23
CA HIS A 103 0.55 -16.41 -38.03
C HIS A 103 -0.23 -17.71 -38.28
N ILE A 104 -1.04 -18.16 -37.32
CA ILE A 104 -1.88 -19.35 -37.46
C ILE A 104 -3.08 -19.07 -38.39
N GLY A 105 -3.72 -17.91 -38.26
CA GLY A 105 -4.85 -17.52 -39.11
C GLY A 105 -4.50 -17.33 -40.58
N THR A 106 -3.25 -17.02 -40.93
CA THR A 106 -2.82 -16.88 -42.34
C THR A 106 -2.48 -18.22 -43.00
N ASN A 107 -2.05 -19.23 -42.23
CA ASN A 107 -1.69 -20.56 -42.77
C ASN A 107 -2.84 -21.56 -42.82
N ILE A 108 -3.89 -21.40 -42.00
CA ILE A 108 -5.05 -22.32 -42.01
C ILE A 108 -5.98 -22.05 -43.21
N PHE A 109 -6.13 -20.80 -43.65
CA PHE A 109 -7.03 -20.43 -44.76
C PHE A 109 -6.35 -20.30 -46.14
N SER A 110 -5.03 -20.53 -46.23
CA SER A 110 -4.27 -20.45 -47.49
C SER A 110 -4.08 -21.79 -48.21
N LYS A 111 -4.49 -22.92 -47.61
CA LYS A 111 -4.61 -24.18 -48.36
C LYS A 111 -5.91 -24.18 -49.16
N LYS A 112 -5.84 -23.71 -50.41
CA LYS A 112 -6.83 -24.08 -51.44
C LYS A 112 -6.72 -25.59 -51.66
N ILE A 113 -7.80 -26.32 -51.39
CA ILE A 113 -8.09 -27.63 -51.98
C ILE A 113 -8.64 -27.39 -53.37
#